data_AF-A0A0R3VZI4-F1
#
_entry.id   AF-A0A0R3VZI4-F1
#
_cell.length_a   1.000
_cell.length_b   1.000
_cell.length_c   1.000
_cell.angle_alpha   90.00
_cell.angle_beta   90.00
_cell.angle_gamma   90.00
#
_symmetry.space_group_name_H-M   'P 1'
#
loop_
_entity.id
_entity.type
_entity.pdbx_description
1 polymer ?
#
loop_
_entity_poly.entity_id
_entity_poly.type
_entity_poly.pdbx_seq_one_letter_code
_entity_poly.pdbx_strand_id
1 'polypeptide(L)'
;MWLMRLLTTVRYCLLDRIRVTHIRVMDAEINLQQFLDEQICQLAILAIQMVWTQGATMALNDPRENSKTMADASQKFAGLLEMLISRTTANLSPRERTKYETLITIHLHQKDVFDDIVQQGIHSQDDFDWLKQTRVYFMEENTMCVVSITNVNFEYQYEFLGCTERLVITPLTDRCYITLAQALNMCYGGAPAGPAGTGKTETVKVRFHSLASNTMQVVTPTLLLGKGRLTN
;
A
#
# COMPACT_ATOMS: atom_id res chain seq x y z
N MET A 1 -21.46 20.95 15.83
CA MET A 1 -20.56 21.54 14.81
C MET A 1 -19.07 21.28 15.03
N TRP A 2 -18.58 20.99 16.25
CA TRP A 2 -17.13 20.78 16.49
C TRP A 2 -16.56 19.54 15.79
N LEU A 3 -17.33 18.44 15.74
CA LEU A 3 -16.88 17.17 15.16
C LEU A 3 -16.55 17.28 13.66
N MET A 4 -17.42 17.95 12.89
CA MET A 4 -17.18 18.15 11.45
C MET A 4 -15.95 19.03 11.22
N ARG A 5 -15.76 20.08 12.04
CA ARG A 5 -14.55 20.91 11.97
C ARG A 5 -13.30 20.10 12.28
N LEU A 6 -13.32 19.29 13.33
CA LEU A 6 -12.19 18.41 13.68
C LEU A 6 -11.86 17.46 12.53
N LEU A 7 -12.88 16.79 11.95
CA LEU A 7 -12.68 15.87 10.83
C LEU A 7 -12.04 16.56 9.63
N THR A 8 -12.56 17.73 9.24
CA THR A 8 -12.01 18.52 8.15
C THR A 8 -10.57 18.95 8.44
N THR A 9 -10.28 19.43 9.65
CA THR A 9 -8.92 19.83 10.04
C THR A 9 -7.94 18.66 9.98
N VAL A 10 -8.32 17.48 10.50
CA VAL A 10 -7.46 16.28 10.45
C VAL A 10 -7.14 15.89 9.00
N ARG A 11 -8.13 15.90 8.11
CA ARG A 11 -7.94 15.59 6.69
C ARG A 11 -6.98 16.56 6.02
N TYR A 12 -7.15 17.87 6.23
CA TYR A 12 -6.24 18.88 5.69
C TYR A 12 -4.82 18.75 6.25
N CYS A 13 -4.67 18.55 7.55
CA CYS A 13 -3.36 18.37 8.16
C CYS A 13 -2.64 17.12 7.61
N LEU A 14 -3.36 16.01 7.43
CA LEU A 14 -2.79 14.80 6.86
C LEU A 14 -2.42 14.97 5.39
N LEU A 15 -3.28 15.61 4.58
CA LEU A 15 -2.97 15.90 3.19
C LEU A 15 -1.70 16.77 3.07
N ASP A 16 -1.60 17.86 3.85
CA ASP A 16 -0.41 18.72 3.83
C ASP A 16 0.85 17.95 4.25
N ARG A 17 0.75 17.10 5.27
CA ARG A 17 1.88 16.25 5.68
C ARG A 17 2.27 15.23 4.62
N ILE A 18 1.30 14.62 3.92
CA ILE A 18 1.57 13.71 2.81
C ILE A 18 2.24 14.44 1.65
N ARG A 19 1.81 15.65 1.32
CA ARG A 19 2.44 16.50 0.31
C ARG A 19 3.89 16.81 0.66
N VAL A 20 4.15 17.21 1.91
CA VAL A 20 5.53 17.46 2.38
C VAL A 20 6.36 16.18 2.35
N THR A 21 5.78 15.04 2.76
CA THR A 21 6.42 13.72 2.65
C THR A 21 6.81 13.43 1.21
N HIS A 22 5.88 13.58 0.25
CA HIS A 22 6.15 13.38 -1.18
C HIS A 22 7.36 14.21 -1.63
N ILE A 23 7.32 15.53 -1.41
CA ILE A 23 8.41 16.43 -1.82
C ILE A 23 9.75 16.00 -1.22
N ARG A 24 9.77 15.64 0.07
CA ARG A 24 11.01 15.21 0.74
C ARG A 24 11.54 13.88 0.20
N VAL A 25 10.68 12.88 -0.01
CA VAL A 25 11.15 11.55 -0.46
C VAL A 25 11.54 11.51 -1.94
N MET A 26 11.11 12.49 -2.73
CA MET A 26 11.55 12.66 -4.11
C MET A 26 12.87 13.43 -4.24
N ASP A 27 13.39 13.98 -3.14
CA ASP A 27 14.71 14.60 -3.11
C ASP A 27 15.82 13.53 -3.15
N ALA A 28 16.74 13.63 -4.10
CA ALA A 28 17.83 12.66 -4.28
C ALA A 28 18.83 12.65 -3.12
N GLU A 29 18.94 13.74 -2.36
CA GLU A 29 19.88 13.87 -1.23
C GLU A 29 19.27 13.46 0.12
N ILE A 30 18.03 12.96 0.14
CA ILE A 30 17.36 12.63 1.40
C ILE A 30 18.07 11.50 2.16
N ASN A 31 18.33 11.74 3.44
CA ASN A 31 18.59 10.65 4.37
C ASN A 31 17.27 9.96 4.73
N LEU A 32 16.91 8.93 3.96
CA LEU A 32 15.63 8.24 4.09
C LEU A 32 15.49 7.58 5.47
N GLN A 33 16.57 7.04 6.05
CA GLN A 33 16.51 6.44 7.39
C GLN A 33 16.10 7.47 8.44
N GLN A 34 16.79 8.62 8.48
CA GLN A 34 16.47 9.71 9.41
C GLN A 34 15.05 10.22 9.18
N PHE A 35 14.63 10.36 7.92
CA PHE A 35 13.27 10.76 7.60
C PHE A 35 12.24 9.78 8.19
N LEU A 36 12.44 8.48 8.00
CA LEU A 36 11.54 7.46 8.54
C LEU A 36 11.54 7.43 10.07
N ASP A 37 12.68 7.68 10.73
CA ASP A 37 12.77 7.79 12.18
C ASP A 37 11.86 8.94 12.70
N GLU A 38 11.90 10.13 12.07
CA GLU A 38 11.13 11.32 12.43
C GLU A 38 9.62 11.20 12.16
N GLN A 39 9.22 10.41 11.16
CA GLN A 39 7.81 10.32 10.75
C GLN A 39 6.98 9.35 11.61
N ILE A 40 5.68 9.66 11.68
CA ILE A 40 4.67 8.73 12.18
C ILE A 40 4.52 7.53 11.22
N CYS A 41 4.13 6.37 11.75
CA CYS A 41 4.02 5.12 10.98
C CYS A 41 3.23 5.27 9.67
N GLN A 42 2.04 5.89 9.72
CA GLN A 42 1.22 6.10 8.52
C GLN A 42 1.94 6.88 7.40
N LEU A 43 2.70 7.93 7.74
CA LEU A 43 3.46 8.71 6.76
C LEU A 43 4.71 7.95 6.28
N ALA A 44 5.36 7.19 7.17
CA ALA A 44 6.49 6.34 6.81
C ALA A 44 6.08 5.22 5.83
N ILE A 45 4.90 4.62 6.02
CA ILE A 45 4.33 3.64 5.09
C ILE A 45 4.10 4.27 3.72
N LEU A 46 3.41 5.42 3.67
CA LEU A 46 3.15 6.11 2.41
C LEU A 46 4.45 6.52 1.70
N ALA A 47 5.44 6.99 2.45
CA ALA A 47 6.75 7.34 1.93
C ALA A 47 7.41 6.17 1.18
N ILE A 48 7.52 5.00 1.82
CA ILE A 48 8.13 3.82 1.17
C ILE A 48 7.31 3.38 -0.03
N GLN A 49 5.98 3.40 0.06
CA GLN A 49 5.13 3.04 -1.07
C GLN A 49 5.29 3.99 -2.26
N MET A 50 5.43 5.30 -2.02
CA MET A 50 5.70 6.29 -3.06
C MET A 50 7.08 6.09 -3.69
N VAL A 51 8.12 5.90 -2.87
CA VAL A 51 9.51 5.64 -3.34
C VAL A 51 9.56 4.40 -4.22
N TRP A 52 8.93 3.29 -3.79
CA TRP A 52 8.86 2.08 -4.58
C TRP A 52 8.07 2.27 -5.87
N THR A 53 6.87 2.86 -5.80
CA THR A 53 6.01 3.06 -6.96
C THR A 53 6.71 3.91 -8.02
N GLN A 54 7.32 5.02 -7.62
CA GLN A 54 8.03 5.90 -8.54
C GLN A 54 9.28 5.22 -9.12
N GLY A 55 10.12 4.63 -8.27
CA GLY A 55 11.35 3.96 -8.70
C GLY A 55 11.08 2.82 -9.69
N ALA A 56 10.05 2.01 -9.43
CA ALA A 56 9.64 0.92 -10.31
C ALA A 56 9.03 1.44 -11.63
N THR A 57 8.17 2.47 -11.56
CA THR A 57 7.58 3.10 -12.76
C THR A 57 8.65 3.71 -13.65
N MET A 58 9.66 4.39 -13.08
CA MET A 58 10.78 4.95 -13.84
C MET A 58 11.61 3.85 -14.51
N ALA A 59 11.87 2.75 -13.81
CA ALA A 59 12.64 1.64 -14.36
C ALA A 59 11.90 0.90 -15.48
N LEU A 60 10.57 0.82 -15.42
CA LEU A 60 9.73 0.23 -16.47
C LEU A 60 9.54 1.15 -17.70
N ASN A 61 9.81 2.45 -17.57
CA ASN A 61 9.61 3.43 -18.64
C ASN A 61 10.87 3.78 -19.44
N ASP A 62 12.03 3.20 -19.13
CA ASP A 62 13.31 3.53 -19.76
C ASP A 62 13.56 2.69 -21.04
N PRO A 63 13.33 3.22 -22.25
CA PRO A 63 13.36 2.40 -23.47
C PRO A 63 14.78 2.01 -23.91
N ARG A 64 15.83 2.58 -23.30
CA ARG A 64 17.20 2.54 -23.84
C ARG A 64 18.16 1.66 -23.04
N GLU A 65 17.97 1.54 -21.71
CA GLU A 65 18.80 0.71 -20.82
C GLU A 65 17.98 -0.21 -19.88
N ASN A 66 16.79 -0.65 -20.31
CA ASN A 66 15.84 -1.46 -19.53
C ASN A 66 16.50 -2.46 -18.55
N SER A 67 17.33 -3.39 -19.01
CA SER A 67 17.91 -4.42 -18.13
C SER A 67 18.82 -3.86 -17.01
N LYS A 68 19.56 -2.78 -17.28
CA LYS A 68 20.47 -2.19 -16.29
C LYS A 68 19.70 -1.30 -15.32
N THR A 69 18.80 -0.44 -15.83
CA THR A 69 17.94 0.41 -15.01
C THR A 69 17.06 -0.44 -14.06
N MET A 70 16.54 -1.57 -14.55
CA MET A 70 15.79 -2.54 -13.76
C MET A 70 16.66 -3.19 -12.66
N ALA A 71 17.89 -3.61 -12.99
CA ALA A 71 18.83 -4.17 -12.02
C ALA A 71 19.23 -3.16 -10.94
N ASP A 72 19.53 -1.91 -11.34
CA ASP A 72 19.88 -0.82 -10.43
C ASP A 72 18.70 -0.51 -9.49
N ALA A 73 17.46 -0.52 -9.99
CA ALA A 73 16.26 -0.35 -9.17
C ALA A 73 16.06 -1.51 -8.17
N SER A 74 16.24 -2.76 -8.61
CA SER A 74 16.19 -3.94 -7.72
C SER A 74 17.25 -3.85 -6.62
N GLN A 75 18.47 -3.43 -6.95
CA GLN A 75 19.54 -3.22 -5.97
C GLN A 75 19.19 -2.10 -4.97
N LYS A 76 18.60 -0.99 -5.43
CA LYS A 76 18.11 0.08 -4.55
C LYS A 76 17.03 -0.43 -3.59
N PHE A 77 16.09 -1.25 -4.07
CA PHE A 77 15.06 -1.85 -3.21
C PHE A 77 15.64 -2.84 -2.21
N ALA A 78 16.64 -3.64 -2.61
CA ALA A 78 17.37 -4.51 -1.70
C ALA A 78 18.11 -3.70 -0.60
N GLY A 79 18.82 -2.64 -0.98
CA GLY A 79 19.52 -1.78 -0.01
C GLY A 79 18.57 -1.07 0.97
N LEU A 80 17.40 -0.63 0.50
CA LEU A 80 16.36 -0.09 1.38
C LEU A 80 15.86 -1.15 2.37
N LEU A 81 15.63 -2.40 1.92
CA LEU A 81 15.23 -3.49 2.81
C LEU A 81 16.29 -3.77 3.89
N GLU A 82 17.56 -3.85 3.49
CA GLU A 82 18.68 -4.04 4.42
C GLU A 82 18.77 -2.91 5.44
N MET A 83 18.58 -1.65 5.01
CA MET A 83 18.53 -0.51 5.94
C MET A 83 17.41 -0.68 6.97
N LEU A 84 16.19 -1.03 6.53
CA LEU A 84 15.05 -1.24 7.44
C LEU A 84 15.31 -2.37 8.44
N ILE A 85 15.85 -3.50 7.96
CA ILE A 85 16.21 -4.65 8.80
C ILE A 85 17.29 -4.25 9.81
N SER A 86 18.34 -3.57 9.36
CA SER A 86 19.44 -3.13 10.23
C SER A 86 18.93 -2.24 11.37
N ARG A 87 17.92 -1.40 11.11
CA ARG A 87 17.34 -0.51 12.12
C ARG A 87 16.67 -1.28 13.26
N THR A 88 16.12 -2.48 12.99
CA THR A 88 15.49 -3.33 14.02
C THR A 88 16.48 -3.93 15.01
N THR A 89 17.78 -3.94 14.70
CA THR A 89 18.84 -4.41 15.61
C THR A 89 19.16 -3.41 16.73
N ALA A 90 18.73 -2.16 16.57
CA ALA A 90 18.89 -1.12 17.60
C ALA A 90 17.87 -1.27 18.74
N ASN A 91 18.12 -0.59 19.85
CA ASN A 91 17.17 -0.47 20.96
C ASN A 91 16.03 0.48 20.57
N LEU A 92 14.93 -0.08 20.06
CA LEU A 92 13.73 0.65 19.66
C LEU A 92 12.66 0.62 20.76
N SER A 93 11.88 1.69 20.88
CA SER A 93 10.64 1.65 21.64
C SER A 93 9.64 0.67 21.01
N PRO A 94 8.64 0.17 21.77
CA PRO A 94 7.64 -0.75 21.21
C PRO A 94 6.95 -0.19 19.96
N ARG A 95 6.63 1.11 19.95
CA ARG A 95 5.99 1.79 18.82
C ARG A 95 6.90 1.86 17.60
N GLU A 96 8.18 2.15 17.78
CA GLU A 96 9.16 2.18 16.70
C GLU A 96 9.40 0.77 16.14
N ARG A 97 9.46 -0.24 16.99
CA ARG A 97 9.58 -1.64 16.55
C ARG A 97 8.41 -2.04 15.66
N THR A 98 7.16 -1.81 16.09
CA THR A 98 5.97 -2.08 15.25
C THR A 98 6.00 -1.29 13.94
N LYS A 99 6.48 -0.04 13.96
CA LYS A 99 6.67 0.78 12.75
C LYS A 99 7.62 0.07 11.78
N TYR A 100 8.83 -0.27 12.22
CA TYR A 100 9.83 -0.89 11.33
C TYR A 100 9.45 -2.31 10.88
N GLU A 101 8.84 -3.13 11.73
CA GLU A 101 8.30 -4.44 11.33
C GLU A 101 7.24 -4.31 10.23
N THR A 102 6.39 -3.28 10.34
CA THR A 102 5.38 -2.97 9.32
C THR A 102 6.03 -2.51 8.01
N LEU A 103 7.03 -1.63 8.06
CA LEU A 103 7.76 -1.16 6.89
C LEU A 103 8.48 -2.30 6.18
N ILE A 104 9.15 -3.19 6.94
CA ILE A 104 9.82 -4.39 6.41
C ILE A 104 8.83 -5.29 5.69
N THR A 105 7.67 -5.57 6.31
CA THR A 105 6.64 -6.45 5.72
C THR A 105 6.15 -5.92 4.36
N ILE A 106 5.92 -4.61 4.26
CA ILE A 106 5.47 -3.98 3.01
C ILE A 106 6.59 -4.00 1.97
N HIS A 107 7.80 -3.57 2.36
CA HIS A 107 8.89 -3.37 1.42
C HIS A 107 9.50 -4.70 0.92
N LEU A 108 9.48 -5.74 1.76
CA LEU A 108 9.87 -7.11 1.35
C LEU A 108 8.96 -7.60 0.22
N HIS A 109 7.65 -7.52 0.39
CA HIS A 109 6.69 -7.89 -0.66
C HIS A 109 6.90 -7.08 -1.95
N GLN A 110 7.08 -5.77 -1.82
CA GLN A 110 7.34 -4.87 -2.95
C GLN A 110 8.63 -5.22 -3.71
N LYS A 111 9.70 -5.56 -2.99
CA LYS A 111 10.95 -6.05 -3.57
C LYS A 111 10.71 -7.38 -4.29
N ASP A 112 10.07 -8.35 -3.66
CA ASP A 112 9.81 -9.67 -4.25
C ASP A 112 9.01 -9.54 -5.56
N VAL A 113 7.95 -8.72 -5.56
CA VAL A 113 7.16 -8.41 -6.76
C VAL A 113 8.02 -7.80 -7.86
N PHE A 114 8.91 -6.88 -7.51
CA PHE A 114 9.75 -6.22 -8.51
C PHE A 114 10.81 -7.18 -9.07
N ASP A 115 11.41 -8.02 -8.22
CA ASP A 115 12.34 -9.06 -8.66
C ASP A 115 11.65 -10.06 -9.61
N ASP A 116 10.40 -10.44 -9.35
CA ASP A 116 9.58 -11.27 -10.24
C ASP A 116 9.34 -10.58 -11.60
N ILE A 117 9.04 -9.28 -11.61
CA ILE A 117 8.87 -8.47 -12.84
C ILE A 117 10.16 -8.49 -13.67
N VAL A 118 11.31 -8.30 -13.02
CA VAL A 118 12.63 -8.33 -13.68
C VAL A 118 12.93 -9.72 -14.25
N GLN A 119 12.66 -10.79 -13.49
CA GLN A 119 12.88 -12.17 -13.95
C GLN A 119 12.00 -12.55 -15.16
N GLN A 120 10.78 -12.00 -15.23
CA GLN A 120 9.87 -12.22 -16.34
C GLN A 120 10.19 -11.36 -17.57
N GLY A 121 11.15 -10.43 -17.48
CA GLY A 121 11.52 -9.54 -18.58
C GLY A 121 10.42 -8.52 -18.92
N ILE A 122 9.63 -8.12 -17.93
CA ILE A 122 8.58 -7.12 -18.10
C ILE A 122 9.22 -5.73 -18.12
N HIS A 123 8.97 -4.98 -19.19
CA HIS A 123 9.53 -3.65 -19.43
C HIS A 123 8.47 -2.63 -19.85
N SER A 124 7.21 -2.86 -19.45
CA SER A 124 6.11 -1.96 -19.77
C SER A 124 5.30 -1.65 -18.51
N GLN A 125 5.01 -0.38 -18.30
CA GLN A 125 4.08 0.08 -17.26
C GLN A 125 2.62 -0.31 -17.55
N ASP A 126 2.31 -0.72 -18.79
CA ASP A 126 0.97 -1.19 -19.18
C ASP A 126 0.81 -2.71 -18.99
N ASP A 127 1.87 -3.40 -18.54
CA ASP A 127 1.82 -4.83 -18.31
C ASP A 127 0.93 -5.18 -17.11
N PHE A 128 0.11 -6.22 -17.26
CA PHE A 128 -0.83 -6.63 -16.21
C PHE A 128 -0.12 -7.04 -14.91
N ASP A 129 1.06 -7.64 -14.98
CA ASP A 129 1.80 -8.10 -13.79
C ASP A 129 2.31 -6.93 -12.93
N TRP A 130 2.55 -5.77 -13.55
CA TRP A 130 2.75 -4.51 -12.86
C TRP A 130 1.43 -3.85 -12.46
N LEU A 131 0.46 -3.78 -13.39
CA LEU A 131 -0.81 -3.11 -13.18
C LEU A 131 -1.64 -3.75 -12.05
N LYS A 132 -1.53 -5.05 -11.82
CA LYS A 132 -2.26 -5.75 -10.75
C LYS A 132 -1.80 -5.38 -9.34
N GLN A 133 -0.62 -4.76 -9.20
CA GLN A 133 -0.05 -4.37 -7.91
C GLN A 133 -0.71 -3.10 -7.35
N THR A 134 -0.58 -2.88 -6.04
CA THR A 134 -1.00 -1.62 -5.41
C THR A 134 0.08 -0.56 -5.56
N ARG A 135 -0.24 0.54 -6.22
CA ARG A 135 0.67 1.64 -6.53
C ARG A 135 0.18 2.92 -5.89
N VAL A 136 1.06 3.68 -5.26
CA VAL A 136 0.71 4.95 -4.59
C VAL A 136 1.37 6.10 -5.33
N TYR A 137 0.53 7.00 -5.83
CA TYR A 137 0.94 8.20 -6.55
C TYR A 137 0.52 9.44 -5.77
N PHE A 138 1.34 10.48 -5.86
CA PHE A 138 0.92 11.81 -5.46
C PHE A 138 0.76 12.67 -6.72
N MET A 139 -0.45 13.10 -7.00
CA MET A 139 -0.78 13.95 -8.14
C MET A 139 -0.58 15.41 -7.74
N GLU A 140 0.54 16.01 -8.18
CA GLU A 140 0.90 17.38 -7.81
C GLU A 140 -0.12 18.42 -8.31
N GLU A 141 -0.62 18.25 -9.54
CA GLU A 141 -1.60 19.15 -10.17
C GLU A 141 -2.88 19.31 -9.35
N ASN A 142 -3.35 18.21 -8.76
CA ASN A 142 -4.58 18.17 -7.97
C ASN A 142 -4.30 18.19 -6.46
N THR A 143 -3.04 18.17 -6.04
CA THR A 143 -2.61 18.00 -4.64
C THR A 143 -3.35 16.84 -3.98
N MET A 144 -3.25 15.64 -4.57
CA MET A 144 -4.03 14.47 -4.15
C MET A 144 -3.18 13.21 -4.11
N CYS A 145 -3.32 12.42 -3.05
CA CYS A 145 -2.76 11.07 -2.96
C CYS A 145 -3.73 10.07 -3.57
N VAL A 146 -3.25 9.25 -4.50
CA VAL A 146 -4.04 8.26 -5.25
C VAL A 146 -3.43 6.88 -5.07
N VAL A 147 -4.28 5.92 -4.73
CA VAL A 147 -3.92 4.50 -4.70
C VAL A 147 -4.50 3.83 -5.94
N SER A 148 -3.65 3.33 -6.82
CA SER A 148 -4.01 2.65 -8.06
C SER A 148 -3.84 1.15 -7.93
N ILE A 149 -4.84 0.38 -8.36
CA ILE A 149 -4.80 -1.07 -8.49
C ILE A 149 -5.50 -1.42 -9.81
N THR A 150 -4.85 -2.20 -10.66
CA THR A 150 -5.31 -2.50 -12.04
C THR A 150 -5.64 -1.21 -12.79
N ASN A 151 -6.88 -1.05 -13.26
CA ASN A 151 -7.40 0.13 -13.94
C ASN A 151 -8.24 1.04 -13.02
N VAL A 152 -8.19 0.82 -11.70
CA VAL A 152 -9.00 1.56 -10.72
C VAL A 152 -8.10 2.47 -9.91
N ASN A 153 -8.52 3.72 -9.76
CA ASN A 153 -7.84 4.74 -8.97
C ASN A 153 -8.73 5.15 -7.80
N PHE A 154 -8.20 5.08 -6.58
CA PHE A 154 -8.87 5.50 -5.36
C PHE A 154 -8.19 6.74 -4.79
N GLU A 155 -8.98 7.76 -4.48
CA GLU A 155 -8.50 8.88 -3.67
C GLU A 155 -8.28 8.42 -2.23
N TYR A 156 -7.09 8.70 -1.70
CA TYR A 156 -6.76 8.46 -0.30
C TYR A 156 -7.65 9.33 0.60
N GLN A 157 -8.35 8.74 1.58
CA GLN A 157 -9.40 9.48 2.32
C GLN A 157 -8.89 10.32 3.51
N TYR A 158 -7.57 10.35 3.71
CA TYR A 158 -6.89 11.18 4.73
C TYR A 158 -7.42 11.00 6.16
N GLU A 159 -7.84 9.79 6.52
CA GLU A 159 -8.19 9.47 7.92
C GLU A 159 -6.94 9.06 8.69
N PHE A 160 -6.85 9.50 9.94
CA PHE A 160 -5.74 9.12 10.81
C PHE A 160 -5.95 7.71 11.34
N LEU A 161 -5.03 6.81 11.02
CA LEU A 161 -5.16 5.40 11.37
C LEU A 161 -4.11 4.92 12.38
N GLY A 162 -3.08 5.74 12.64
CA GLY A 162 -2.02 5.42 13.60
C GLY A 162 -1.02 4.38 13.09
N CYS A 163 -0.56 3.51 13.98
CA CYS A 163 0.39 2.43 13.70
C CYS A 163 -0.32 1.10 13.93
N THR A 164 -0.88 0.52 12.88
CA THR A 164 -1.48 -0.82 12.94
C THR A 164 -0.55 -1.82 12.30
N GLU A 165 -0.36 -2.96 12.96
CA GLU A 165 0.34 -4.11 12.38
C GLU A 165 -0.31 -4.51 11.05
N ARG A 166 0.53 -4.83 10.07
CA ARG A 166 0.10 -5.33 8.76
C ARG A 166 0.26 -6.84 8.73
N LEU A 167 -0.74 -7.52 8.17
CA LEU A 167 -0.59 -8.91 7.81
C LEU A 167 0.41 -9.04 6.66
N VAL A 168 1.15 -10.15 6.66
CA VAL A 168 2.04 -10.52 5.56
C VAL A 168 1.24 -10.61 4.27
N ILE A 169 1.77 -9.97 3.22
CA ILE A 169 1.16 -9.98 1.90
C ILE A 169 1.56 -11.28 1.19
N THR A 170 0.58 -12.01 0.69
CA THR A 170 0.72 -13.27 -0.05
C THR A 170 0.01 -13.17 -1.39
N PRO A 171 0.32 -14.05 -2.37
CA PRO A 171 -0.41 -14.10 -3.63
C PRO A 171 -1.93 -14.26 -3.46
N LEU A 172 -2.38 -14.89 -2.38
CA LEU A 172 -3.80 -15.01 -2.06
C LEU A 172 -4.41 -13.66 -1.66
N THR A 173 -3.74 -12.91 -0.79
CA THR A 173 -4.20 -11.59 -0.38
C THR A 173 -4.16 -10.59 -1.53
N ASP A 174 -3.20 -10.69 -2.46
CA ASP A 174 -3.14 -9.84 -3.67
C ASP A 174 -4.28 -10.10 -4.65
N ARG A 175 -4.72 -11.35 -4.78
CA ARG A 175 -5.93 -11.66 -5.56
C ARG A 175 -7.18 -11.12 -4.88
N CYS A 176 -7.24 -11.21 -3.55
CA CYS A 176 -8.29 -10.56 -2.79
C CYS A 176 -8.27 -9.05 -3.06
N TYR A 177 -7.10 -8.40 -2.91
CA TYR A 177 -6.59 -7.17 -3.55
C TYR A 177 -7.47 -6.59 -4.66
N ILE A 178 -7.21 -7.18 -5.81
CA ILE A 178 -7.77 -6.84 -7.10
C ILE A 178 -9.29 -7.02 -7.07
N THR A 179 -9.78 -8.11 -6.49
CA THR A 179 -11.22 -8.42 -6.48
C THR A 179 -12.03 -7.37 -5.72
N LEU A 180 -11.63 -6.94 -4.51
CA LEU A 180 -12.39 -5.88 -3.83
C LEU A 180 -12.18 -4.51 -4.50
N ALA A 181 -11.03 -4.24 -5.11
CA ALA A 181 -10.84 -2.99 -5.86
C ALA A 181 -11.86 -2.89 -7.00
N GLN A 182 -12.01 -3.95 -7.78
CA GLN A 182 -13.01 -4.04 -8.85
C GLN A 182 -14.44 -3.98 -8.31
N ALA A 183 -14.74 -4.72 -7.22
CA ALA A 183 -16.05 -4.66 -6.60
C ALA A 183 -16.41 -3.24 -6.14
N LEU A 184 -15.50 -2.55 -5.44
CA LEU A 184 -15.70 -1.17 -4.99
C LEU A 184 -15.89 -0.19 -6.16
N ASN A 185 -15.12 -0.37 -7.25
CA ASN A 185 -15.28 0.42 -8.47
C ASN A 185 -16.68 0.25 -9.11
N MET A 186 -17.28 -0.92 -8.95
CA MET A 186 -18.63 -1.24 -9.42
C MET A 186 -19.71 -0.97 -8.37
N CYS A 187 -19.37 -0.29 -7.27
CA CYS A 187 -20.26 -0.05 -6.12
C CYS A 187 -20.84 -1.34 -5.48
N TYR A 188 -20.10 -2.44 -5.58
CA TYR A 188 -20.40 -3.70 -4.92
C TYR A 188 -19.57 -3.87 -3.64
N GLY A 189 -20.17 -4.51 -2.64
CA GLY A 189 -19.42 -5.07 -1.52
C GLY A 189 -18.66 -6.32 -1.95
N GLY A 190 -17.66 -6.73 -1.17
CA GLY A 190 -16.94 -7.97 -1.43
C GLY A 190 -16.97 -8.93 -0.24
N ALA A 191 -17.22 -10.20 -0.55
CA ALA A 191 -17.29 -11.29 0.42
C ALA A 191 -16.19 -12.32 0.11
N PRO A 192 -14.98 -12.18 0.67
CA PRO A 192 -13.97 -13.23 0.56
C PRO A 192 -14.48 -14.49 1.27
N ALA A 193 -14.52 -15.62 0.55
CA ALA A 193 -14.93 -16.92 1.08
C ALA A 193 -13.72 -17.83 1.30
N GLY A 194 -13.74 -18.61 2.39
CA GLY A 194 -12.65 -19.53 2.74
C GLY A 194 -12.78 -20.11 4.16
N PRO A 195 -12.00 -21.15 4.51
CA PRO A 195 -12.07 -21.84 5.80
C PRO A 195 -11.92 -20.91 7.01
N ALA A 196 -12.41 -21.28 8.19
CA ALA A 196 -12.21 -20.50 9.40
C ALA A 196 -10.70 -20.33 9.70
N GLY A 197 -10.28 -19.14 10.16
CA GLY A 197 -8.87 -18.86 10.50
C GLY A 197 -7.97 -18.37 9.35
N THR A 198 -8.46 -18.23 8.11
CA THR A 198 -7.65 -17.78 6.96
C THR A 198 -7.53 -16.25 6.80
N GLY A 199 -7.72 -15.47 7.87
CA GLY A 199 -7.49 -14.01 7.85
C GLY A 199 -8.45 -13.19 6.96
N LYS A 200 -9.65 -13.71 6.65
CA LYS A 200 -10.59 -13.08 5.69
C LYS A 200 -11.03 -11.67 6.09
N THR A 201 -11.42 -11.48 7.35
CA THR A 201 -11.92 -10.19 7.87
C THR A 201 -10.77 -9.18 7.98
N GLU A 202 -9.60 -9.68 8.34
CA GLU A 202 -8.38 -8.91 8.50
C GLU A 202 -7.86 -8.45 7.13
N THR A 203 -7.90 -9.30 6.11
CA THR A 203 -7.52 -8.97 4.71
C THR A 203 -8.37 -7.82 4.15
N VAL A 204 -9.65 -7.77 4.52
CA VAL A 204 -10.54 -6.67 4.13
C VAL A 204 -10.17 -5.40 4.89
N LYS A 205 -9.97 -5.47 6.21
CA LYS A 205 -9.58 -4.32 7.05
C LYS A 205 -8.25 -3.70 6.61
N VAL A 206 -7.24 -4.52 6.32
CA VAL A 206 -5.92 -4.06 5.89
C VAL A 206 -6.03 -3.25 4.60
N ARG A 207 -6.91 -3.63 3.67
CA ARG A 207 -7.13 -2.86 2.44
C ARG A 207 -7.78 -1.51 2.66
N PHE A 208 -8.83 -1.47 3.48
CA PHE A 208 -9.49 -0.22 3.81
C PHE A 208 -8.54 0.73 4.55
N HIS A 209 -7.67 0.17 5.39
CA HIS A 209 -6.58 0.93 6.01
C HIS A 209 -5.55 1.45 4.99
N SER A 210 -5.19 0.71 3.94
CA SER A 210 -4.31 1.25 2.87
C SER A 210 -4.95 2.37 2.05
N LEU A 211 -6.29 2.43 2.00
CA LEU A 211 -7.03 3.53 1.37
C LEU A 211 -7.31 4.70 2.34
N ALA A 212 -6.90 4.55 3.61
CA ALA A 212 -7.30 5.40 4.74
C ALA A 212 -8.80 5.65 4.84
N SER A 213 -9.61 4.67 4.43
CA SER A 213 -11.06 4.73 4.52
C SER A 213 -11.55 3.79 5.61
N ASN A 214 -12.34 4.29 6.56
CA ASN A 214 -13.07 3.44 7.51
C ASN A 214 -14.38 2.86 6.94
N THR A 215 -14.68 3.07 5.65
CA THR A 215 -15.96 2.64 5.06
C THR A 215 -15.97 1.13 4.79
N MET A 216 -16.33 0.36 5.82
CA MET A 216 -16.50 -1.09 5.74
C MET A 216 -17.81 -1.45 5.03
N GLN A 217 -17.82 -1.58 3.70
CA GLN A 217 -18.88 -2.33 3.00
C GLN A 217 -18.54 -3.82 2.99
N VAL A 218 -18.63 -4.45 4.15
CA VAL A 218 -18.54 -5.92 4.26
C VAL A 218 -19.97 -6.47 4.25
N VAL A 219 -20.35 -7.10 3.14
CA VAL A 219 -21.48 -8.03 3.14
C VAL A 219 -20.97 -9.32 3.74
N THR A 220 -21.28 -9.56 5.01
CA THR A 220 -21.01 -10.85 5.64
C THR A 220 -21.91 -11.92 4.99
N PRO A 221 -21.41 -13.15 4.72
CA PRO A 221 -22.23 -14.19 4.08
C PRO A 221 -23.38 -14.71 4.95
N THR A 222 -23.50 -14.27 6.20
CA THR A 222 -24.54 -14.74 7.13
C THR A 222 -25.97 -14.37 6.69
N LEU A 223 -26.13 -13.50 5.68
CA LEU A 223 -27.43 -13.12 5.12
C LEU A 223 -27.83 -13.90 3.84
N LEU A 224 -27.02 -14.83 3.34
CA LEU A 224 -27.37 -15.68 2.19
C LEU A 224 -27.67 -17.15 2.54
N LEU A 225 -27.54 -17.57 3.81
CA LEU A 225 -28.02 -18.87 4.29
C LEU A 225 -29.48 -18.85 4.80
N GLY A 226 -30.24 -17.82 4.42
CA GLY A 226 -31.61 -17.58 4.87
C GLY A 226 -32.72 -17.89 3.87
N LYS A 227 -32.48 -18.62 2.77
CA LYS A 227 -33.56 -19.17 1.92
C LYS A 227 -33.11 -20.48 1.25
N GLY A 228 -33.77 -21.58 1.59
CA GLY A 228 -33.66 -22.83 0.82
C GLY A 228 -33.52 -24.13 1.60
N ARG A 229 -34.25 -24.36 2.69
CA ARG A 229 -34.66 -25.74 3.03
C ARG A 229 -35.90 -26.07 2.20
N LEU A 230 -35.67 -26.58 0.99
CA LEU A 230 -36.61 -27.43 0.27
C LEU A 230 -35.95 -28.81 0.16
N THR A 231 -36.39 -29.75 0.98
CA THR A 231 -36.36 -31.19 0.68
C THR A 231 -37.48 -31.86 1.47
N ASN A 232 -38.47 -32.33 0.71
CA ASN A 232 -39.48 -33.38 0.95
C ASN A 232 -40.30 -33.36 2.25
#